data_AF-A0A4U8T1Y3-F1
#
_entry.id   AF-A0A4U8T1Y3-F1
#
_cell.length_a   1.000
_cell.length_b   1.000
_cell.length_c   1.000
_cell.angle_alpha   90.00
_cell.angle_beta   90.00
_cell.angle_gamma   90.00
#
_symmetry.space_group_name_H-M   'P 1'
#
loop_
_entity.id
_entity.type
_entity.pdbx_description
1 polymer ?
#
loop_
_entity_poly.entity_id
_entity_poly.type
_entity_poly.pdbx_seq_one_letter_code
_entity_poly.pdbx_strand_id
1 'polypeptide(L)'
;MKISRTGFYVCVFLVLSFYAAGFVYASMFAYSYENDVNVDFVVFTIEYYYIILIVIMLLPMICAMFIGVLKSPYWTYEQEEGIFALAIFGGIFYVMFMTIFFFFHAIDNDGYITNKQRDIIIDLIRQEKISKRSVKASSNIEIDKNAYIGRKPLELAVCFQKGFHSPICAKLFENFLVREKEEVRREKESEALARKNKQEAIENYNRILEKVK
;
A
#
# COMPACT_ATOMS: atom_id res chain seq x y z
N MET A 1 -2.39 30.47 -15.97
CA MET A 1 -1.04 30.21 -16.53
C MET A 1 -1.24 29.61 -17.91
N LYS A 2 -0.75 30.24 -18.99
CA LYS A 2 -0.98 29.79 -20.37
C LYS A 2 0.25 29.01 -20.83
N ILE A 3 0.06 27.78 -21.31
CA ILE A 3 1.14 26.89 -21.75
C ILE A 3 1.29 26.98 -23.28
N SER A 4 2.52 26.80 -23.78
CA SER A 4 2.80 26.74 -25.22
C SER A 4 2.18 25.49 -25.85
N ARG A 5 1.94 25.51 -27.17
CA ARG A 5 1.41 24.34 -27.89
C ARG A 5 2.22 23.05 -27.64
N THR A 6 3.55 23.18 -27.65
CA THR A 6 4.46 22.07 -27.33
C THR A 6 4.30 21.59 -25.90
N GLY A 7 4.19 22.51 -24.93
CA GLY A 7 3.99 22.14 -23.53
C GLY A 7 2.68 21.39 -23.29
N PHE A 8 1.60 21.78 -23.98
CA PHE A 8 0.31 21.09 -23.91
C PHE A 8 0.41 19.64 -24.40
N TYR A 9 1.00 19.42 -25.59
CA TYR A 9 1.18 18.06 -26.13
C TYR A 9 2.09 17.21 -25.26
N VAL A 10 3.13 17.79 -24.68
CA VAL A 10 3.99 17.09 -23.71
C VAL A 10 3.17 16.65 -22.50
N CYS A 11 2.31 17.52 -21.95
CA CYS A 11 1.42 17.14 -20.84
C CYS A 11 0.46 16.00 -21.22
N VAL A 12 -0.18 16.08 -22.39
CA VAL A 12 -1.09 15.02 -22.88
C VAL A 12 -0.34 13.71 -23.08
N PHE A 13 0.82 13.75 -23.73
CA PHE A 13 1.65 12.57 -23.96
C PHE A 13 2.09 11.91 -22.64
N LEU A 14 2.48 12.72 -21.64
CA LEU A 14 2.82 12.21 -20.32
C LEU A 14 1.63 11.49 -19.67
N VAL A 15 0.44 12.09 -19.71
CA VAL A 15 -0.79 11.46 -19.16
C VAL A 15 -1.11 10.14 -19.86
N LEU A 16 -1.06 10.11 -21.19
CA LEU A 16 -1.30 8.88 -21.95
C LEU A 16 -0.23 7.81 -21.66
N SER A 17 1.02 8.21 -21.45
CA SER A 17 2.10 7.30 -21.05
C SER A 17 1.86 6.70 -19.67
N PHE A 18 1.33 7.49 -18.71
CA PHE A 18 0.92 6.97 -17.41
C PHE A 18 -0.21 5.94 -17.53
N TYR A 19 -1.22 6.18 -18.38
CA TYR A 19 -2.28 5.21 -18.61
C TYR A 19 -1.73 3.91 -19.19
N ALA A 20 -0.91 3.99 -20.23
CA ALA A 20 -0.27 2.82 -20.83
C ALA A 20 0.61 2.06 -19.82
N ALA A 21 1.44 2.76 -19.06
CA ALA A 21 2.29 2.16 -18.04
C ALA A 21 1.47 1.44 -16.96
N GLY A 22 0.36 2.03 -16.52
CA GLY A 22 -0.51 1.38 -15.55
C GLY A 22 -1.20 0.13 -16.10
N PHE A 23 -1.62 0.13 -17.37
CA PHE A 23 -2.14 -1.08 -18.01
C PHE A 23 -1.11 -2.20 -18.04
N VAL A 24 0.12 -1.88 -18.48
CA VAL A 24 1.22 -2.85 -18.48
C VAL A 24 1.50 -3.35 -17.06
N TYR A 25 1.50 -2.46 -16.07
CA TYR A 25 1.70 -2.81 -14.65
C TYR A 25 0.63 -3.80 -14.16
N ALA A 26 -0.65 -3.49 -14.38
CA ALA A 26 -1.76 -4.33 -13.96
C ALA A 26 -1.70 -5.71 -14.63
N SER A 27 -1.48 -5.75 -15.94
CA SER A 27 -1.34 -7.01 -16.69
C SER A 27 -0.14 -7.83 -16.21
N MET A 28 1.02 -7.19 -15.99
CA MET A 28 2.20 -7.85 -15.45
C MET A 28 1.97 -8.39 -14.04
N PHE A 29 1.26 -7.64 -13.20
CA PHE A 29 0.88 -8.08 -11.85
C PHE A 29 -0.05 -9.29 -11.91
N ALA A 30 -1.13 -9.25 -12.70
CA ALA A 30 -2.03 -10.40 -12.84
C ALA A 30 -1.28 -11.66 -13.31
N TYR A 31 -0.48 -11.54 -14.37
CA TYR A 31 0.29 -12.67 -14.89
C TYR A 31 1.27 -13.22 -13.85
N SER A 32 1.99 -12.33 -13.15
CA SER A 32 2.97 -12.70 -12.14
C SER A 32 2.31 -13.34 -10.91
N TYR A 33 1.18 -12.76 -10.47
CA TYR A 33 0.38 -13.26 -9.38
C TYR A 33 -0.17 -14.65 -9.69
N GLU A 34 -0.82 -14.84 -10.85
CA GLU A 34 -1.46 -16.11 -11.20
C GLU A 34 -0.44 -17.25 -11.34
N ASN A 35 0.69 -16.99 -12.00
CA ASN A 35 1.70 -18.00 -12.31
C ASN A 35 2.81 -18.15 -11.25
N ASP A 36 2.75 -17.42 -10.13
CA ASP A 36 3.77 -17.41 -9.08
C ASP A 36 5.19 -17.09 -9.61
N VAL A 37 5.29 -16.25 -10.66
CA VAL A 37 6.55 -15.74 -11.21
C VAL A 37 6.81 -14.31 -10.74
N ASN A 38 8.06 -13.85 -10.76
CA ASN A 38 8.45 -12.52 -10.28
C ASN A 38 7.90 -12.22 -8.86
N VAL A 39 8.06 -13.18 -7.94
CA VAL A 39 7.47 -13.14 -6.59
C VAL A 39 7.77 -11.84 -5.86
N ASP A 40 9.00 -11.32 -5.94
CA ASP A 40 9.38 -10.06 -5.28
C ASP A 40 8.56 -8.86 -5.78
N PHE A 41 8.25 -8.80 -7.08
CA PHE A 41 7.40 -7.76 -7.66
C PHE A 41 5.95 -7.86 -7.18
N VAL A 42 5.42 -9.08 -7.09
CA VAL A 42 4.07 -9.34 -6.59
C VAL A 42 3.95 -8.98 -5.11
N VAL A 43 4.92 -9.41 -4.30
CA VAL A 43 4.98 -9.10 -2.87
C VAL A 43 5.12 -7.60 -2.64
N PHE A 44 6.00 -6.93 -3.38
CA PHE A 44 6.11 -5.47 -3.35
C PHE A 44 4.76 -4.80 -3.68
N THR A 45 4.05 -5.30 -4.69
CA THR A 45 2.75 -4.74 -5.08
C THR A 45 1.69 -4.92 -3.99
N ILE A 46 1.71 -6.04 -3.26
CA ILE A 46 0.80 -6.31 -2.15
C ILE A 46 1.14 -5.41 -0.95
N GLU A 47 2.42 -5.32 -0.57
CA GLU A 47 2.86 -4.52 0.58
C GLU A 47 2.59 -3.02 0.39
N TYR A 48 2.78 -2.53 -0.84
CA TYR A 48 2.58 -1.12 -1.19
C TYR A 48 1.26 -0.87 -1.93
N TYR A 49 0.29 -1.78 -1.81
CA TYR A 49 -0.97 -1.79 -2.56
C TYR A 49 -1.66 -0.42 -2.60
N TYR A 50 -1.84 0.23 -1.45
CA TYR A 50 -2.51 1.53 -1.36
C TYR A 50 -1.71 2.66 -2.02
N ILE A 51 -0.39 2.67 -1.87
CA ILE A 51 0.48 3.68 -2.48
C ILE A 51 0.46 3.52 -4.00
N ILE A 52 0.57 2.28 -4.47
CA ILE A 52 0.52 1.94 -5.89
C ILE A 52 -0.83 2.32 -6.48
N LEU A 53 -1.94 2.06 -5.77
CA LEU A 53 -3.27 2.48 -6.19
C LEU A 53 -3.36 4.00 -6.35
N ILE A 54 -2.81 4.79 -5.42
CA ILE A 54 -2.79 6.25 -5.52
C ILE A 54 -1.93 6.71 -6.71
N VAL A 55 -0.73 6.15 -6.86
CA VAL A 55 0.23 6.57 -7.91
C VAL A 55 -0.24 6.16 -9.30
N ILE A 56 -0.82 4.97 -9.45
CA ILE A 56 -1.25 4.44 -10.74
C ILE A 56 -2.64 4.98 -11.09
N MET A 57 -3.59 5.09 -10.16
CA MET A 57 -4.96 5.52 -10.50
C MET A 57 -5.20 7.03 -10.31
N LEU A 58 -4.92 7.56 -9.12
CA LEU A 58 -5.37 8.92 -8.76
C LEU A 58 -4.47 9.99 -9.38
N LEU A 59 -3.16 9.80 -9.35
CA LEU A 59 -2.21 10.79 -9.84
C LEU A 59 -2.41 11.09 -11.35
N PRO A 60 -2.55 10.09 -12.25
CA PRO A 60 -2.77 10.36 -13.67
C PRO A 60 -4.11 11.04 -13.96
N MET A 61 -5.15 10.75 -13.16
CA MET A 61 -6.44 11.44 -13.27
C MET A 61 -6.32 12.91 -12.87
N ILE A 62 -5.62 13.21 -11.77
CA ILE A 62 -5.36 14.58 -11.34
C ILE A 62 -4.57 15.33 -12.43
N CYS A 63 -3.52 14.71 -12.98
CA CYS A 63 -2.75 15.29 -14.08
C CYS A 63 -3.63 15.58 -15.32
N ALA A 64 -4.54 14.67 -15.69
CA ALA A 64 -5.46 14.87 -16.80
C ALA A 64 -6.44 16.04 -16.56
N MET A 65 -6.94 16.20 -15.33
CA MET A 65 -7.79 17.35 -14.96
C MET A 65 -7.02 18.67 -15.06
N PHE A 66 -5.74 18.69 -14.64
CA PHE A 66 -4.90 19.88 -14.78
C PHE A 66 -4.71 20.31 -16.24
N ILE A 67 -4.66 19.38 -17.20
CA ILE A 67 -4.60 19.71 -18.63
C ILE A 67 -5.83 20.55 -19.06
N GLY A 68 -7.01 20.26 -18.51
CA GLY A 68 -8.24 21.01 -18.79
C GLY A 68 -8.22 22.46 -18.31
N VAL A 69 -7.46 22.73 -17.25
CA VAL A 69 -7.27 24.08 -16.71
C VAL A 69 -6.22 24.86 -17.52
N LEU A 70 -5.32 24.15 -18.22
CA LEU A 70 -4.17 24.73 -18.93
C LEU A 70 -4.47 25.09 -20.39
N LYS A 71 -5.73 25.39 -20.73
CA LYS A 71 -6.17 25.74 -22.09
C LYS A 71 -5.25 26.76 -22.76
N SER A 72 -4.83 26.44 -23.97
CA SER A 72 -3.95 27.29 -24.76
C SER A 72 -4.78 28.33 -25.51
N PRO A 73 -4.32 29.59 -25.65
CA PRO A 73 -5.06 30.59 -26.43
C PRO A 73 -4.90 30.41 -27.95
N TYR A 74 -4.11 29.43 -28.41
CA TYR A 74 -3.62 29.34 -29.79
C TYR A 74 -4.33 28.30 -30.68
N TRP A 75 -5.43 27.70 -30.24
CA TRP A 75 -6.10 26.64 -30.99
C TRP A 75 -7.52 27.01 -31.42
N THR A 76 -8.00 26.29 -32.44
CA THR A 76 -9.41 26.24 -32.79
C THR A 76 -10.17 25.42 -31.75
N TYR A 77 -11.35 25.90 -31.40
CA TYR A 77 -12.24 25.33 -30.36
C TYR A 77 -12.40 23.80 -30.47
N GLU A 78 -12.55 23.28 -31.69
CA GLU A 78 -12.79 21.84 -31.95
C GLU A 78 -11.59 20.94 -31.67
N GLN A 79 -10.35 21.39 -31.92
CA GLN A 79 -9.16 20.56 -31.75
C GLN A 79 -8.74 20.43 -30.27
N GLU A 80 -8.93 21.50 -29.47
CA GLU A 80 -8.65 21.45 -28.02
C GLU A 80 -9.66 20.57 -27.29
N GLU A 81 -10.93 20.66 -27.66
CA GLU A 81 -11.97 19.85 -27.03
C GLU A 81 -11.81 18.37 -27.33
N GLY A 82 -11.43 17.97 -28.55
CA GLY A 82 -11.24 16.56 -28.90
C GLY A 82 -10.09 15.89 -28.12
N ILE A 83 -8.94 16.56 -28.01
CA ILE A 83 -7.77 16.00 -27.29
C ILE A 83 -7.98 16.05 -25.77
N PHE A 84 -8.60 17.12 -25.27
CA PHE A 84 -8.98 17.20 -23.88
C PHE A 84 -10.01 16.12 -23.50
N ALA A 85 -11.03 15.92 -24.34
CA ALA A 85 -12.01 14.85 -24.17
C ALA A 85 -11.32 13.48 -24.18
N LEU A 86 -10.37 13.23 -25.09
CA LEU A 86 -9.61 11.98 -25.11
C LEU A 86 -8.85 11.75 -23.80
N ALA A 87 -8.19 12.77 -23.25
CA ALA A 87 -7.46 12.66 -21.99
C ALA A 87 -8.40 12.39 -20.80
N ILE A 88 -9.53 13.10 -20.71
CA ILE A 88 -10.50 12.93 -19.61
C ILE A 88 -11.28 11.62 -19.73
N PHE A 89 -11.87 11.31 -20.89
CA PHE A 89 -12.62 10.07 -21.08
C PHE A 89 -11.70 8.85 -21.04
N GLY A 90 -10.49 8.96 -21.59
CA GLY A 90 -9.45 7.95 -21.44
C GLY A 90 -9.07 7.73 -19.97
N GLY A 91 -8.93 8.81 -19.20
CA GLY A 91 -8.69 8.75 -17.76
C GLY A 91 -9.81 8.12 -16.95
N ILE A 92 -11.08 8.46 -17.25
CA ILE A 92 -12.25 7.86 -16.60
C ILE A 92 -12.30 6.36 -16.91
N PHE A 93 -12.17 5.98 -18.18
CA PHE A 93 -12.14 4.58 -18.59
C PHE A 93 -10.99 3.82 -17.91
N TYR A 94 -9.81 4.42 -17.86
CA TYR A 94 -8.64 3.88 -17.20
C TYR A 94 -8.87 3.66 -15.70
N VAL A 95 -9.40 4.66 -14.99
CA VAL A 95 -9.72 4.54 -13.56
C VAL A 95 -10.78 3.48 -13.32
N MET A 96 -11.81 3.39 -14.16
CA MET A 96 -12.82 2.35 -14.06
C MET A 96 -12.21 0.96 -14.23
N PHE A 97 -11.40 0.75 -15.27
CA PHE A 97 -10.72 -0.52 -15.51
C PHE A 97 -9.81 -0.89 -14.33
N MET A 98 -8.97 0.04 -13.89
CA MET A 98 -8.04 -0.18 -12.78
C MET A 98 -8.78 -0.46 -11.46
N THR A 99 -9.87 0.26 -11.20
CA THR A 99 -10.71 0.00 -10.02
C THR A 99 -11.27 -1.41 -10.07
N ILE A 100 -11.83 -1.83 -11.20
CA ILE A 100 -12.36 -3.19 -11.35
C ILE A 100 -11.26 -4.23 -11.12
N PHE A 101 -10.10 -4.04 -11.75
CA PHE A 101 -8.97 -4.96 -11.64
C PHE A 101 -8.48 -5.13 -10.19
N PHE A 102 -8.22 -4.03 -9.50
CA PHE A 102 -7.66 -4.07 -8.15
C PHE A 102 -8.69 -4.50 -7.09
N PHE A 103 -9.97 -4.13 -7.24
CA PHE A 103 -11.02 -4.50 -6.27
C PHE A 103 -11.61 -5.89 -6.49
N PHE A 104 -11.74 -6.38 -7.72
CA PHE A 104 -12.42 -7.64 -8.02
C PHE A 104 -11.51 -8.79 -8.45
N HIS A 105 -10.26 -8.50 -8.86
CA HIS A 105 -9.40 -9.52 -9.46
C HIS A 105 -8.10 -9.76 -8.70
N ALA A 106 -7.49 -8.70 -8.17
CA ALA A 106 -6.17 -8.81 -7.55
C ALA A 106 -6.20 -9.59 -6.22
N ILE A 107 -7.12 -9.25 -5.31
CA ILE A 107 -7.16 -9.84 -3.97
C ILE A 107 -8.62 -9.92 -3.51
N ASP A 108 -9.11 -11.14 -3.33
CA ASP A 108 -10.46 -11.37 -2.82
C ASP A 108 -10.57 -10.79 -1.40
N ASN A 109 -11.37 -9.73 -1.27
CA ASN A 109 -11.45 -8.88 -0.08
C ASN A 109 -12.72 -9.21 0.71
N ASP A 110 -13.10 -10.49 0.73
CA ASP A 110 -14.20 -10.98 1.56
C ASP A 110 -13.90 -10.57 3.01
N GLY A 111 -14.63 -9.56 3.47
CA GLY A 111 -14.17 -8.61 4.50
C GLY A 111 -14.09 -9.20 5.90
N TYR A 112 -14.42 -10.48 6.07
CA TYR A 112 -14.59 -11.13 7.35
C TYR A 112 -13.83 -12.44 7.43
N ILE A 113 -13.06 -12.59 8.49
CA ILE A 113 -12.34 -13.83 8.81
C ILE A 113 -13.38 -14.88 9.24
N THR A 114 -13.48 -15.97 8.49
CA THR A 114 -14.30 -17.12 8.90
C THR A 114 -13.71 -17.84 10.12
N ASN A 115 -14.52 -18.58 10.88
CA ASN A 115 -14.03 -19.34 12.04
C ASN A 115 -12.89 -20.32 11.67
N LYS A 116 -12.96 -20.96 10.49
CA LYS A 116 -11.88 -21.83 10.00
C LYS A 116 -10.59 -21.06 9.71
N GLN A 117 -10.68 -19.87 9.11
CA GLN A 117 -9.51 -19.02 8.87
C GLN A 117 -8.91 -18.50 10.18
N ARG A 118 -9.74 -18.25 11.20
CA ARG A 118 -9.29 -17.88 12.54
C ARG A 118 -8.45 -18.98 13.18
N ASP A 119 -8.89 -20.23 13.12
CA ASP A 119 -8.14 -21.36 13.68
C ASP A 119 -6.77 -21.51 13.01
N ILE A 120 -6.72 -21.34 11.68
CA ILE A 120 -5.45 -21.35 10.92
C ILE A 120 -4.53 -20.21 11.38
N ILE A 121 -5.06 -18.99 11.59
CA ILE A 121 -4.27 -17.86 12.11
C ILE A 121 -3.72 -18.16 13.50
N ILE A 122 -4.54 -18.73 14.39
CA ILE A 122 -4.10 -19.11 15.74
C ILE A 122 -3.00 -20.17 15.68
N ASP A 123 -3.11 -21.16 14.79
CA ASP A 123 -2.07 -22.17 14.59
C ASP A 123 -0.78 -21.58 14.03
N LEU A 124 -0.86 -20.64 13.10
CA LEU A 124 0.31 -19.93 12.57
C LEU A 124 1.01 -19.09 13.65
N ILE A 125 0.22 -18.48 14.56
CA ILE A 125 0.75 -17.77 15.73
C ILE A 125 1.45 -18.75 16.68
N ARG A 126 0.83 -19.90 16.93
CA ARG A 126 1.40 -20.94 17.80
C ARG A 126 2.68 -21.55 17.23
N GLN A 127 2.79 -21.62 15.91
CA GLN A 127 3.98 -22.06 15.19
C GLN A 127 5.05 -20.96 15.04
N GLU A 128 4.85 -19.78 15.64
CA GLU A 128 5.74 -18.61 15.54
C GLU A 128 6.01 -18.16 14.10
N LYS A 129 5.14 -18.52 13.16
CA LYS A 129 5.23 -18.10 11.75
C LYS A 129 4.74 -16.67 11.54
N ILE A 130 3.86 -16.22 12.43
CA ILE A 130 3.36 -14.85 12.54
C ILE A 130 3.19 -14.51 14.02
N SER A 131 3.20 -13.24 14.40
CA SER A 131 2.89 -12.86 15.77
C SER A 131 1.54 -12.18 15.93
N LYS A 132 1.03 -12.21 17.17
CA LYS A 132 -0.19 -11.49 17.56
C LYS A 132 -0.06 -9.97 17.33
N ARG A 133 1.14 -9.41 17.49
CA ARG A 133 1.38 -7.97 17.31
C ARG A 133 1.34 -7.59 15.84
N SER A 134 1.95 -8.38 14.96
CA SER A 134 1.94 -8.13 13.51
C SER A 134 0.53 -8.22 12.93
N VAL A 135 -0.29 -9.18 13.40
CA VAL A 135 -1.70 -9.25 13.00
C VAL A 135 -2.47 -8.04 13.52
N LYS A 136 -2.24 -7.62 14.77
CA LYS A 136 -2.88 -6.43 15.37
C LYS A 136 -2.51 -5.13 14.65
N ALA A 137 -1.25 -4.96 14.24
CA ALA A 137 -0.76 -3.78 13.53
C ALA A 137 -1.33 -3.66 12.09
N SER A 138 -1.48 -4.78 11.39
CA SER A 138 -2.01 -4.81 10.02
C SER A 138 -3.54 -4.70 9.95
N SER A 139 -4.27 -5.09 11.00
CA SER A 139 -5.74 -5.17 10.96
C SER A 139 -6.50 -4.44 12.07
N ASN A 140 -5.81 -3.76 13.00
CA ASN A 140 -6.40 -3.26 14.25
C ASN A 140 -7.12 -4.35 15.09
N ILE A 141 -6.77 -5.63 14.91
CA ILE A 141 -7.45 -6.76 15.57
C ILE A 141 -6.76 -7.12 16.89
N GLU A 142 -7.51 -7.13 17.97
CA GLU A 142 -7.16 -7.89 19.18
C GLU A 142 -7.71 -9.32 19.02
N ILE A 143 -6.82 -10.29 18.82
CA ILE A 143 -7.20 -11.71 18.74
C ILE A 143 -7.44 -12.22 20.18
N ASP A 144 -8.59 -11.86 20.73
CA ASP A 144 -9.13 -12.52 21.92
C ASP A 144 -10.23 -13.51 21.51
N LYS A 145 -10.38 -14.61 22.25
CA LYS A 145 -11.31 -15.71 21.93
C LYS A 145 -12.75 -15.25 21.72
N ASN A 146 -13.11 -14.09 22.26
CA ASN A 146 -14.46 -13.53 22.23
C ASN A 146 -14.58 -12.17 21.52
N ALA A 147 -13.53 -11.68 20.85
CA ALA A 147 -13.54 -10.35 20.23
C ALA A 147 -13.76 -10.37 18.70
N TYR A 148 -14.26 -9.24 18.21
CA TYR A 148 -15.00 -9.00 16.97
C TYR A 148 -14.37 -9.45 15.65
N ILE A 149 -15.27 -9.64 14.68
CA ILE A 149 -15.01 -9.92 13.26
C ILE A 149 -14.27 -8.74 12.63
N GLY A 150 -12.94 -8.81 12.61
CA GLY A 150 -12.08 -7.79 11.99
C GLY A 150 -11.77 -8.09 10.52
N ARG A 151 -11.32 -7.04 9.81
CA ARG A 151 -10.89 -7.12 8.41
C ARG A 151 -9.60 -7.91 8.30
N LYS A 152 -9.57 -8.86 7.37
CA LYS A 152 -8.42 -9.73 7.10
C LYS A 152 -7.21 -8.91 6.60
N PRO A 153 -6.01 -9.05 7.20
CA PRO A 153 -4.77 -8.51 6.63
C PRO A 153 -4.63 -8.91 5.15
N LEU A 154 -4.22 -7.98 4.29
CA LEU A 154 -4.18 -8.18 2.85
C LEU A 154 -3.24 -9.34 2.48
N GLU A 155 -2.13 -9.46 3.20
CA GLU A 155 -1.13 -10.50 3.00
C GLU A 155 -1.68 -11.89 3.39
N LEU A 156 -2.49 -11.96 4.45
CA LEU A 156 -3.20 -13.19 4.80
C LEU A 156 -4.29 -13.49 3.77
N ALA A 157 -5.00 -12.47 3.26
CA ALA A 157 -6.00 -12.62 2.20
C ALA A 157 -5.43 -13.34 0.98
N VAL A 158 -4.28 -12.88 0.51
CA VAL A 158 -3.51 -13.52 -0.57
C VAL A 158 -3.20 -14.98 -0.23
N CYS A 159 -2.75 -15.29 0.99
CA CYS A 159 -2.39 -16.67 1.34
C CYS A 159 -3.54 -17.63 1.52
N PHE A 160 -4.71 -17.14 1.91
CA PHE A 160 -5.92 -17.95 1.89
C PHE A 160 -6.43 -18.20 0.46
N GLN A 161 -6.15 -17.29 -0.49
CA GLN A 161 -6.55 -17.45 -1.90
C GLN A 161 -5.57 -18.36 -2.67
N LYS A 162 -4.26 -18.13 -2.52
CA LYS A 162 -3.19 -18.86 -3.25
C LYS A 162 -2.75 -20.14 -2.55
N GLY A 163 -3.10 -20.30 -1.28
CA GLY A 163 -2.65 -21.39 -0.43
C GLY A 163 -1.28 -21.12 0.19
N PHE A 164 -1.12 -21.53 1.45
CA PHE A 164 0.08 -21.26 2.26
C PHE A 164 1.38 -21.89 1.73
N HIS A 165 1.30 -22.81 0.76
CA HIS A 165 2.44 -23.40 0.07
C HIS A 165 2.99 -22.55 -1.10
N SER A 166 2.30 -21.46 -1.46
CA SER A 166 2.72 -20.62 -2.60
C SER A 166 4.06 -19.92 -2.28
N PRO A 167 4.95 -19.76 -3.28
CA PRO A 167 6.15 -18.93 -3.15
C PRO A 167 5.86 -17.50 -2.67
N ILE A 168 4.75 -16.91 -3.11
CA ILE A 168 4.32 -15.57 -2.69
C ILE A 168 4.05 -15.55 -1.18
N CYS A 169 3.39 -16.59 -0.65
CA CYS A 169 3.12 -16.70 0.77
C CYS A 169 4.37 -16.90 1.61
N ALA A 170 5.27 -17.77 1.17
CA ALA A 170 6.55 -17.96 1.85
C ALA A 170 7.30 -16.62 1.99
N LYS A 171 7.32 -15.82 0.92
CA LYS A 171 7.98 -14.52 0.92
C LYS A 171 7.27 -13.47 1.77
N LEU A 172 5.95 -13.43 1.75
CA LEU A 172 5.18 -12.54 2.65
C LEU A 172 5.46 -12.85 4.12
N PHE A 173 5.49 -14.13 4.52
CA PHE A 173 5.83 -14.52 5.90
C PHE A 173 7.27 -14.18 6.28
N GLU A 174 8.23 -14.37 5.37
CA GLU A 174 9.62 -13.95 5.60
C GLU A 174 9.69 -12.44 5.90
N ASN A 175 9.06 -11.62 5.07
CA ASN A 175 9.04 -10.17 5.24
C ASN A 175 8.34 -9.74 6.54
N PHE A 176 7.28 -10.46 6.95
CA PHE A 176 6.63 -10.22 8.24
C PHE A 176 7.57 -10.46 9.42
N LEU A 177 8.26 -11.61 9.42
CA LEU A 177 9.18 -11.96 10.50
C LEU A 177 10.36 -10.99 10.58
N VAL A 178 10.85 -10.50 9.44
CA VAL A 178 11.90 -9.48 9.39
C VAL A 178 11.40 -8.15 9.98
N ARG A 179 10.24 -7.66 9.54
CA ARG A 179 9.66 -6.40 10.05
C ARG A 179 9.40 -6.45 11.54
N GLU A 180 8.88 -7.57 12.04
CA GLU A 180 8.65 -7.74 13.47
C GLU A 180 9.95 -7.71 14.29
N LYS A 181 10.99 -8.42 13.85
CA LYS A 181 12.30 -8.39 14.54
C LYS A 181 12.85 -6.96 14.63
N GLU A 182 12.66 -6.17 13.57
CA GLU A 182 13.12 -4.79 13.51
C GLU A 182 12.27 -3.84 14.37
N GLU A 183 10.96 -4.04 14.45
CA GLU A 183 10.09 -3.31 15.39
C GLU A 183 10.44 -3.62 16.85
N VAL A 184 10.61 -4.90 17.20
CA VAL A 184 11.02 -5.30 18.55
C VAL A 184 12.38 -4.73 18.91
N ARG A 185 13.33 -4.69 17.97
CA ARG A 185 14.63 -4.05 18.18
C ARG A 185 14.47 -2.56 18.48
N ARG A 186 13.68 -1.84 17.68
CA ARG A 186 13.42 -0.41 17.86
C ARG A 186 12.70 -0.08 19.17
N GLU A 187 11.74 -0.91 19.60
CA GLU A 187 11.09 -0.77 20.90
C GLU A 187 12.07 -0.96 22.06
N LYS A 188 12.95 -1.97 21.98
CA LYS A 188 13.99 -2.17 23.02
C LYS A 188 14.96 -1.00 23.09
N GLU A 189 15.37 -0.47 21.94
CA GLU A 189 16.24 0.72 21.87
C GLU A 189 15.54 1.96 22.43
N SER A 190 14.26 2.17 22.13
CA SER A 190 13.50 3.32 22.64
C SER A 190 13.23 3.21 24.15
N GLU A 191 12.91 2.02 24.66
CA GLU A 191 12.76 1.78 26.11
C GLU A 191 14.08 1.97 26.85
N ALA A 192 15.19 1.48 26.30
CA ALA A 192 16.52 1.68 26.88
C ALA A 192 16.89 3.17 26.95
N LEU A 193 16.60 3.92 25.88
CA LEU A 193 16.80 5.37 25.85
C LEU A 193 15.91 6.09 26.87
N ALA A 194 14.63 5.72 26.97
CA ALA A 194 13.72 6.29 27.97
C ALA A 194 14.18 6.02 29.41
N ARG A 195 14.70 4.82 29.71
CA ARG A 195 15.29 4.50 31.02
C ARG A 195 16.51 5.34 31.30
N LYS A 196 17.41 5.50 30.33
CA LYS A 196 18.61 6.34 30.45
C LYS A 196 18.24 7.79 30.73
N ASN A 197 17.31 8.37 29.96
CA ASN A 197 16.83 9.74 30.16
C ASN A 197 16.18 9.93 31.54
N LYS A 198 15.41 8.94 32.01
CA LYS A 198 14.81 8.98 33.35
C LYS A 198 15.88 8.96 34.45
N GLN A 199 16.93 8.16 34.28
CA GLN A 199 18.02 8.06 35.23
C GLN A 199 18.88 9.34 35.25
N GLU A 200 19.19 9.92 34.09
CA GLU A 200 19.85 11.22 33.99
C GLU A 200 19.02 12.36 34.61
N ALA A 201 17.70 12.35 34.43
CA ALA A 201 16.81 13.33 35.08
C ALA A 201 16.82 13.22 36.61
N ILE A 202 16.85 12.00 37.16
CA ILE A 202 16.94 11.76 38.61
C ILE A 202 18.31 12.22 39.14
N GLU A 203 19.40 11.88 38.45
CA GLU A 203 20.74 12.32 38.83
C GLU A 203 20.92 13.84 38.78
N ASN A 204 20.33 14.49 37.78
CA ASN A 204 20.35 15.95 37.67
C ASN A 204 19.55 16.62 38.80
N TYR A 205 18.36 16.08 39.11
CA TYR A 205 17.55 16.55 40.25
C TYR A 205 18.32 16.44 41.58
N ASN A 206 18.98 15.31 41.83
CA ASN A 206 19.80 15.11 43.03
C ASN A 206 20.98 16.08 43.09
N ARG A 207 21.65 16.34 41.96
CA ARG A 207 22.73 17.35 41.87
C ARG A 207 22.26 18.77 42.19
N ILE A 208 21.03 19.12 41.82
CA ILE A 208 20.44 20.42 42.15
C ILE A 208 20.15 20.49 43.66
N LEU A 209 19.57 19.44 44.25
CA LEU A 209 19.29 19.38 45.68
C LEU A 209 20.55 19.51 46.54
N GLU A 210 21.67 18.91 46.12
CA GLU A 210 22.96 19.03 46.83
C GLU A 210 23.54 20.45 46.78
N LYS A 211 23.25 21.24 45.73
CA LYS A 211 23.73 22.63 45.61
C LYS A 211 22.89 23.64 46.38
N VAL A 212 21.67 23.26 46.80
CA VAL A 212 20.73 24.14 47.51
C VAL A 212 20.77 23.91 49.03
N LYS A 213 21.50 22.88 49.50
CA LYS A 213 21.87 22.68 50.90
C LYS A 213 23.14 23.43 51.26
#